data_AF-A0A256ZGZ9-F1
#
_entry.id   AF-A0A256ZGZ9-F1
#
_cell.length_a   1.000
_cell.length_b   1.000
_cell.length_c   1.000
_cell.angle_alpha   90.00
_cell.angle_beta   90.00
_cell.angle_gamma   90.00
#
_symmetry.space_group_name_H-M   'P 1'
#
loop_
_entity.id
_entity.type
_entity.pdbx_description
1 polymer ?
#
loop_
_entity_poly.entity_id
_entity_poly.type
_entity_poly.pdbx_seq_one_letter_code
_entity_poly.pdbx_strand_id
1 'polypeptide(L)'
;MSITIDCRGKSPDQVEWALIGAYLIGYDTMVVVDEEMRPEVKSAVRKAVRGLAGLEIVDEDSKRIVVDCLVDPSAVAPRTLLARKNAITISMHSDALKALMEGDGKLAEMVVDRDEEVDRLYFLMVRLLRTAIRDIKLANRFGLTPVDCLDYRMAAKLVEFIGDHAVDMARLALEVPSGLDLSPLREGLEEARRYLREMQESAVMAFLSKKGELVVKVKEELRADISAILEDILKEASKLDRLSRTALSAVHTIEEIVKCCIDIADLVIPVGIEVG
;
A
#
# COMPACT_ATOMS: atom_id res chain seq x y z
N MET A 1 -2.13 5.92 -26.03
CA MET A 1 -1.75 7.36 -26.10
C MET A 1 -0.24 7.51 -25.99
N SER A 2 0.38 8.44 -26.70
CA SER A 2 1.84 8.70 -26.63
C SER A 2 2.17 10.12 -26.17
N ILE A 3 3.28 10.29 -25.45
CA ILE A 3 3.82 11.60 -25.01
C ILE A 3 5.35 11.64 -25.17
N THR A 4 5.87 12.81 -25.55
CA THR A 4 7.31 13.09 -25.51
C THR A 4 7.67 13.84 -24.23
N ILE A 5 8.65 13.32 -23.48
CA ILE A 5 9.18 13.92 -22.26
C ILE A 5 10.58 14.46 -22.57
N ASP A 6 10.69 15.79 -22.68
CA ASP A 6 11.97 16.47 -22.86
C ASP A 6 12.70 16.60 -21.53
N CYS A 7 13.89 16.00 -21.43
CA CYS A 7 14.70 15.93 -20.21
C CYS A 7 15.88 16.91 -20.19
N ARG A 8 16.02 17.77 -21.21
CA ARG A 8 17.12 18.74 -21.28
C ARG A 8 17.08 19.68 -20.07
N GLY A 9 18.22 19.74 -19.37
CA GLY A 9 18.35 20.55 -18.14
C GLY A 9 17.55 20.04 -16.94
N LYS A 10 16.87 18.89 -17.03
CA LYS A 10 16.15 18.30 -15.89
C LYS A 10 17.07 17.46 -15.01
N SER A 11 16.80 17.51 -13.70
CA SER A 11 17.37 16.62 -12.69
C SER A 11 16.75 15.21 -12.76
N PRO A 12 17.41 14.17 -12.20
CA PRO A 12 16.86 12.82 -12.13
C PRO A 12 15.46 12.76 -11.54
N ASP A 13 15.21 13.47 -10.43
CA ASP A 13 13.90 13.50 -9.76
C ASP A 13 12.79 14.09 -10.66
N GLN A 14 13.12 15.12 -11.45
CA GLN A 14 12.18 15.70 -12.41
C GLN A 14 11.86 14.75 -13.57
N VAL A 15 12.80 13.88 -13.95
CA VAL A 15 12.58 12.83 -14.96
C VAL A 15 11.66 11.74 -14.41
N GLU A 16 11.94 11.25 -13.21
CA GLU A 16 11.09 10.27 -12.52
C GLU A 16 9.66 10.80 -12.34
N TRP A 17 9.52 12.04 -11.86
CA TRP A 17 8.22 12.69 -11.70
C TRP A 17 7.46 12.81 -13.02
N ALA A 18 8.13 13.14 -14.12
CA ALA A 18 7.49 13.24 -15.43
C ALA A 18 6.98 11.88 -15.93
N LEU A 19 7.76 10.80 -15.73
CA LEU A 19 7.35 9.44 -16.09
C LEU A 19 6.18 8.95 -15.24
N ILE A 20 6.25 9.14 -13.92
CA ILE A 20 5.14 8.81 -13.01
C ILE A 20 3.89 9.60 -13.40
N GLY A 21 4.02 10.91 -13.65
CA GLY A 21 2.90 11.75 -14.10
C GLY A 21 2.26 11.25 -15.39
N ALA A 22 3.08 10.93 -16.40
CA ALA A 22 2.60 10.37 -17.66
C ALA A 22 1.92 9.01 -17.47
N TYR A 23 2.46 8.15 -16.61
CA TYR A 23 1.86 6.87 -16.24
C TYR A 23 0.47 7.05 -15.60
N LEU A 24 0.33 7.96 -14.62
CA LEU A 24 -0.95 8.17 -13.94
C LEU A 24 -2.01 8.83 -14.82
N ILE A 25 -1.60 9.59 -15.84
CA ILE A 25 -2.54 10.16 -16.83
C ILE A 25 -3.11 9.10 -17.77
N GLY A 26 -2.40 7.97 -17.94
CA GLY A 26 -2.80 6.90 -18.85
C GLY A 26 -2.06 6.92 -20.20
N TYR A 27 -0.86 7.52 -20.29
CA TYR A 27 -0.05 7.36 -21.51
C TYR A 27 0.47 5.93 -21.62
N ASP A 28 0.33 5.34 -22.80
CA ASP A 28 0.77 3.97 -23.10
C ASP A 28 2.19 3.96 -23.65
N THR A 29 2.64 5.05 -24.28
CA THR A 29 4.01 5.22 -24.77
C THR A 29 4.56 6.54 -24.25
N MET A 30 5.77 6.50 -23.68
CA MET A 30 6.51 7.66 -23.20
C MET A 30 7.86 7.69 -23.90
N VAL A 31 8.07 8.72 -24.73
CA VAL A 31 9.32 8.93 -25.45
C VAL A 31 10.15 9.96 -24.69
N VAL A 32 11.13 9.49 -23.94
CA VAL A 32 12.07 10.32 -23.18
C VAL A 32 13.17 10.80 -24.13
N VAL A 33 13.40 12.11 -24.22
CA VAL A 33 14.41 12.70 -25.12
C VAL A 33 15.38 13.60 -24.36
N ASP A 34 16.65 13.59 -24.76
CA ASP A 34 17.69 14.50 -24.27
C ASP A 34 18.65 14.86 -25.43
N GLU A 35 19.55 15.83 -25.26
CA GLU A 35 20.55 16.20 -26.29
C GLU A 35 21.51 15.04 -26.57
N GLU A 36 21.98 14.43 -25.49
CA GLU A 36 22.66 13.16 -25.41
C GLU A 36 22.18 12.48 -24.12
N MET A 37 21.89 11.19 -24.18
CA MET A 37 21.22 10.50 -23.08
C MET A 37 22.17 10.30 -21.88
N ARG A 38 22.10 11.24 -20.93
CA ARG A 38 22.93 11.30 -19.73
C ARG A 38 22.74 10.07 -18.83
N PRO A 39 23.80 9.51 -18.21
CA PRO A 39 23.70 8.33 -17.34
C PRO A 39 22.68 8.48 -16.21
N GLU A 40 22.55 9.68 -15.63
CA GLU A 40 21.63 9.96 -14.53
C GLU A 40 20.18 9.91 -15.00
N VAL A 41 19.89 10.37 -16.23
CA VAL A 41 18.57 10.25 -16.87
C VAL A 41 18.26 8.78 -17.14
N LYS A 42 19.22 8.00 -17.65
CA LYS A 42 19.03 6.55 -17.86
C LYS A 42 18.69 5.83 -16.55
N SER A 43 19.40 6.17 -15.48
CA SER A 43 19.15 5.61 -14.15
C SER A 43 17.75 5.95 -13.64
N ALA A 44 17.34 7.22 -13.76
CA ALA A 44 16.01 7.70 -13.40
C ALA A 44 14.90 6.97 -14.19
N VAL A 45 15.06 6.83 -15.51
CA VAL A 45 14.11 6.08 -16.35
C VAL A 45 14.00 4.63 -15.90
N ARG A 46 15.12 3.93 -15.70
CA ARG A 46 15.12 2.53 -15.24
C ARG A 46 14.50 2.37 -13.85
N LYS A 47 14.72 3.34 -12.95
CA LYS A 47 14.11 3.35 -11.61
C LYS A 47 12.59 3.50 -11.70
N ALA A 48 12.10 4.46 -12.47
CA ALA A 48 10.67 4.65 -12.70
C ALA A 48 10.00 3.42 -13.37
N VAL A 49 10.69 2.79 -14.34
CA VAL A 49 10.21 1.57 -15.01
C VAL A 49 10.06 0.40 -14.04
N ARG A 50 11.03 0.17 -13.13
CA ARG A 50 10.92 -0.90 -12.12
C ARG A 50 9.77 -0.65 -11.14
N GLY A 51 9.62 0.58 -10.68
CA GLY A 51 8.61 0.98 -9.68
C GLY A 51 7.18 1.10 -10.20
N LEU A 52 6.91 0.85 -11.49
CA LEU A 52 5.57 0.98 -12.07
C LEU A 52 5.14 -0.33 -12.75
N ALA A 53 3.86 -0.67 -12.64
CA ALA A 53 3.36 -1.93 -13.19
C ALA A 53 3.24 -1.85 -14.72
N GLY A 54 3.90 -2.80 -15.39
CA GLY A 54 3.85 -3.03 -16.83
C GLY A 54 4.57 -2.01 -17.70
N LEU A 55 5.42 -1.16 -17.12
CA LEU A 55 6.34 -0.36 -17.93
C LEU A 55 7.52 -1.20 -18.41
N GLU A 56 7.87 -1.06 -19.68
CA GLU A 56 9.01 -1.72 -20.31
C GLU A 56 9.76 -0.74 -21.23
N ILE A 57 11.08 -0.80 -21.22
CA ILE A 57 11.91 -0.05 -22.19
C ILE A 57 11.93 -0.86 -23.49
N VAL A 58 11.35 -0.32 -24.54
CA VAL A 58 11.19 -1.02 -25.84
C VAL A 58 12.19 -0.56 -26.90
N ASP A 59 12.75 0.64 -26.76
CA ASP A 59 13.81 1.17 -27.63
C ASP A 59 14.71 2.13 -26.84
N GLU A 60 16.02 2.10 -27.09
CA GLU A 60 17.01 3.00 -26.48
C GLU A 60 18.12 3.33 -27.50
N ASP A 61 18.35 4.62 -27.74
CA ASP A 61 19.48 5.11 -28.52
C ASP A 61 20.23 6.26 -27.81
N SER A 62 21.17 6.91 -28.50
CA SER A 62 22.00 7.99 -27.96
C SER A 62 21.22 9.23 -27.50
N LYS A 63 19.97 9.44 -27.93
CA LYS A 63 19.17 10.65 -27.70
C LYS A 63 17.75 10.38 -27.23
N ARG A 64 17.25 9.14 -27.32
CA ARG A 64 15.89 8.79 -26.89
C ARG A 64 15.82 7.45 -26.16
N ILE A 65 14.86 7.34 -25.24
CA ILE A 65 14.40 6.08 -24.64
C ILE A 65 12.89 6.02 -24.83
N VAL A 66 12.39 4.92 -25.37
CA VAL A 66 10.95 4.66 -25.52
C VAL A 66 10.52 3.67 -24.45
N VAL A 67 9.54 4.07 -23.65
CA VAL A 67 8.95 3.25 -22.58
C VAL A 67 7.49 3.00 -22.92
N ASP A 68 7.08 1.74 -22.99
CA ASP A 68 5.69 1.34 -23.20
C ASP A 68 5.06 0.78 -21.92
N CYS A 69 3.78 1.06 -21.72
CA CYS A 69 2.94 0.43 -20.71
C CYS A 69 2.16 -0.72 -21.36
N LEU A 70 2.52 -1.95 -20.99
CA LEU A 70 1.95 -3.18 -21.53
C LEU A 70 0.71 -3.65 -20.77
N VAL A 71 0.23 -2.88 -19.79
CA VAL A 71 -0.99 -3.23 -19.06
C VAL A 71 -2.20 -2.92 -19.93
N ASP A 72 -2.96 -3.95 -20.29
CA ASP A 72 -4.33 -3.77 -20.78
C ASP A 72 -5.19 -3.23 -19.63
N PRO A 73 -5.68 -1.98 -19.71
CA PRO A 73 -6.49 -1.38 -18.64
C PRO A 73 -7.78 -2.16 -18.37
N SER A 74 -8.20 -3.02 -19.29
CA SER A 74 -9.43 -3.78 -19.20
C SER A 74 -9.25 -5.19 -18.63
N ALA A 75 -7.99 -5.64 -18.48
CA ALA A 75 -7.66 -7.00 -18.04
C ALA A 75 -7.82 -7.23 -16.54
N VAL A 76 -7.74 -6.17 -15.72
CA VAL A 76 -7.82 -6.30 -14.25
C VAL A 76 -8.76 -5.26 -13.66
N ALA A 77 -9.79 -5.73 -12.94
CA ALA A 77 -10.74 -4.85 -12.27
C ALA A 77 -10.12 -4.24 -10.99
N PRO A 78 -10.45 -2.97 -10.64
CA PRO A 78 -10.07 -2.35 -9.38
C PRO A 78 -10.37 -3.21 -8.14
N ARG A 79 -11.53 -3.89 -8.12
CA ARG A 79 -11.88 -4.86 -7.07
C ARG A 79 -10.79 -5.90 -6.83
N THR A 80 -10.28 -6.50 -7.91
CA THR A 80 -9.26 -7.56 -7.86
C THR A 80 -7.92 -7.02 -7.40
N LEU A 81 -7.53 -5.83 -7.86
CA LEU A 81 -6.30 -5.18 -7.42
C LEU A 81 -6.34 -4.85 -5.92
N LEU A 82 -7.46 -4.32 -5.43
CA LEU A 82 -7.61 -4.00 -4.01
C LEU A 82 -7.57 -5.27 -3.14
N ALA A 83 -8.24 -6.34 -3.57
CA ALA A 83 -8.21 -7.63 -2.87
C ALA A 83 -6.79 -8.23 -2.82
N ARG A 84 -6.03 -8.16 -3.92
CA ARG A 84 -4.63 -8.60 -3.95
C ARG A 84 -3.76 -7.76 -3.02
N LYS A 85 -3.86 -6.43 -3.11
CA LYS A 85 -3.11 -5.51 -2.26
C LYS A 85 -3.40 -5.76 -0.78
N ASN A 86 -4.67 -5.99 -0.44
CA ASN A 86 -5.09 -6.37 0.91
C ASN A 86 -4.44 -7.67 1.41
N ALA A 87 -4.40 -8.72 0.58
CA ALA A 87 -3.79 -9.99 0.97
C ALA A 87 -2.27 -9.85 1.23
N ILE A 88 -1.58 -9.05 0.42
CA ILE A 88 -0.15 -8.77 0.59
C ILE A 88 0.09 -8.02 1.90
N THR A 89 -0.64 -6.92 2.16
CA THR A 89 -0.40 -6.10 3.34
C THR A 89 -0.82 -6.80 4.63
N ILE A 90 -1.84 -7.66 4.60
CA ILE A 90 -2.16 -8.57 5.72
C ILE A 90 -0.95 -9.45 6.07
N SER A 91 -0.33 -10.05 5.05
CA SER A 91 0.87 -10.86 5.26
C SER A 91 2.03 -10.02 5.77
N MET A 92 2.24 -8.80 5.24
CA MET A 92 3.33 -7.91 5.66
C MET A 92 3.23 -7.55 7.14
N HIS A 93 2.10 -7.04 7.62
CA HIS A 93 2.00 -6.65 9.03
C HIS A 93 2.03 -7.87 9.97
N SER A 94 1.53 -9.02 9.51
CA SER A 94 1.59 -10.27 10.29
C SER A 94 3.03 -10.79 10.41
N ASP A 95 3.78 -10.77 9.32
CA ASP A 95 5.18 -11.18 9.29
C ASP A 95 6.08 -10.19 10.03
N ALA A 96 5.78 -8.89 9.99
CA ALA A 96 6.52 -7.89 10.74
C ALA A 96 6.39 -8.08 12.26
N LEU A 97 5.17 -8.33 12.75
CA LEU A 97 4.94 -8.66 14.16
C LEU A 97 5.62 -9.97 14.55
N LYS A 98 5.59 -10.98 13.67
CA LYS A 98 6.29 -12.24 13.89
C LYS A 98 7.81 -12.04 13.95
N ALA A 99 8.38 -11.29 13.01
CA ALA A 99 9.80 -10.94 12.98
C ALA A 99 10.22 -10.22 14.25
N LEU A 100 9.40 -9.29 14.74
CA LEU A 100 9.63 -8.60 16.00
C LEU A 100 9.66 -9.58 17.19
N MET A 101 8.68 -10.46 17.31
CA MET A 101 8.60 -11.43 18.41
C MET A 101 9.72 -12.49 18.38
N GLU A 102 10.21 -12.85 17.20
CA GLU A 102 11.21 -13.91 17.02
C GLU A 102 12.64 -13.35 16.88
N GLY A 103 12.79 -12.03 16.72
CA GLY A 103 14.07 -11.42 16.38
C GLY A 103 14.57 -11.85 14.98
N ASP A 104 13.66 -12.17 14.07
CA ASP A 104 13.99 -12.67 12.73
C ASP A 104 14.21 -11.50 11.75
N GLY A 105 15.44 -11.03 11.69
CA GLY A 105 15.82 -9.94 10.78
C GLY A 105 15.66 -10.29 9.29
N LYS A 106 15.74 -11.57 8.91
CA LYS A 106 15.52 -11.97 7.50
C LYS A 106 14.04 -11.86 7.14
N LEU A 107 13.15 -12.24 8.05
CA LEU A 107 11.72 -12.04 7.87
C LEU A 107 11.36 -10.56 7.78
N ALA A 108 12.01 -9.71 8.59
CA ALA A 108 11.85 -8.26 8.51
C ALA A 108 12.30 -7.69 7.15
N GLU A 109 13.47 -8.06 6.63
CA GLU A 109 13.93 -7.65 5.29
C GLU A 109 12.95 -8.07 4.20
N MET A 110 12.41 -9.29 4.26
CA MET A 110 11.36 -9.75 3.33
C MET A 110 10.06 -8.95 3.42
N VAL A 111 9.73 -8.35 4.56
CA VAL A 111 8.60 -7.40 4.65
C VAL A 111 8.94 -6.12 3.89
N VAL A 112 10.13 -5.56 4.10
CA VAL A 112 10.59 -4.33 3.42
C VAL A 112 10.58 -4.50 1.90
N ASP A 113 11.06 -5.63 1.38
CA ASP A 113 11.11 -5.88 -0.06
C ASP A 113 9.72 -5.97 -0.72
N ARG A 114 8.69 -6.40 0.03
CA ARG A 114 7.31 -6.52 -0.48
C ARG A 114 6.62 -5.17 -0.66
N ASP A 115 7.13 -4.12 -0.04
CA ASP A 115 6.58 -2.77 -0.12
C ASP A 115 6.56 -2.23 -1.56
N GLU A 116 7.60 -2.53 -2.35
CA GLU A 116 7.67 -2.15 -3.76
C GLU A 116 6.49 -2.75 -4.56
N GLU A 117 6.02 -3.95 -4.22
CA GLU A 117 4.83 -4.55 -4.86
C GLU A 117 3.56 -3.79 -4.48
N VAL A 118 3.42 -3.38 -3.21
CA VAL A 118 2.27 -2.63 -2.70
C VAL A 118 2.15 -1.27 -3.39
N ASP A 119 3.27 -0.58 -3.58
CA ASP A 119 3.39 0.68 -4.31
C ASP A 119 3.00 0.54 -5.79
N ARG A 120 3.56 -0.47 -6.46
CA ARG A 120 3.23 -0.76 -7.86
C ARG A 120 1.75 -1.00 -8.07
N LEU A 121 1.11 -1.75 -7.16
CA LEU A 121 -0.34 -1.98 -7.19
C LEU A 121 -1.13 -0.68 -6.94
N TYR A 122 -0.64 0.22 -6.06
CA TYR A 122 -1.27 1.53 -5.86
C TYR A 122 -1.24 2.36 -7.14
N PHE A 123 -0.07 2.55 -7.76
CA PHE A 123 0.04 3.35 -8.97
C PHE A 123 -0.80 2.77 -10.11
N LEU A 124 -0.85 1.44 -10.25
CA LEU A 124 -1.71 0.78 -11.23
C LEU A 124 -3.19 1.07 -10.95
N MET A 125 -3.64 0.94 -9.69
CA MET A 125 -5.00 1.30 -9.29
C MET A 125 -5.33 2.74 -9.72
N VAL A 126 -4.45 3.68 -9.41
CA VAL A 126 -4.63 5.10 -9.77
C VAL A 126 -4.77 5.28 -11.28
N ARG A 127 -3.90 4.64 -12.08
CA ARG A 127 -3.97 4.70 -13.54
C ARG A 127 -5.31 4.18 -14.06
N LEU A 128 -5.77 3.03 -13.57
CA LEU A 128 -7.04 2.43 -14.01
C LEU A 128 -8.24 3.31 -13.64
N LEU A 129 -8.28 3.83 -12.42
CA LEU A 129 -9.39 4.68 -11.95
C LEU A 129 -9.45 6.00 -12.72
N ARG A 130 -8.30 6.65 -12.97
CA ARG A 130 -8.26 7.89 -13.77
C ARG A 130 -8.65 7.64 -15.22
N THR A 131 -8.33 6.48 -15.77
CA THR A 131 -8.77 6.07 -17.11
C THR A 131 -10.29 5.82 -17.13
N ALA A 132 -10.82 5.11 -16.14
CA ALA A 132 -12.25 4.83 -16.02
C ALA A 132 -13.09 6.11 -15.88
N ILE A 133 -12.62 7.11 -15.11
CA ILE A 133 -13.30 8.41 -14.99
C ILE A 133 -13.43 9.12 -16.34
N ARG A 134 -12.46 8.94 -17.26
CA ARG A 134 -12.45 9.55 -18.60
C ARG A 134 -13.15 8.71 -19.67
N ASP A 135 -13.25 7.40 -19.46
CA ASP A 135 -13.85 6.44 -20.38
C ASP A 135 -15.02 5.71 -19.73
N ILE A 136 -16.23 6.17 -20.07
CA ILE A 136 -17.49 5.63 -19.52
C ILE A 136 -17.69 4.15 -19.86
N LYS A 137 -17.14 3.65 -20.98
CA LYS A 137 -17.25 2.23 -21.35
C LYS A 137 -16.41 1.37 -20.42
N LEU A 138 -15.22 1.83 -20.07
CA LEU A 138 -14.35 1.15 -19.12
C LEU A 138 -14.94 1.18 -17.70
N ALA A 139 -15.45 2.33 -17.27
CA ALA A 139 -16.15 2.45 -15.99
C ALA A 139 -17.34 1.47 -15.88
N ASN A 140 -18.18 1.41 -16.92
CA ASN A 140 -19.30 0.46 -16.99
C ASN A 140 -18.84 -1.01 -16.95
N ARG A 141 -17.72 -1.34 -17.62
CA ARG A 141 -17.14 -2.69 -17.57
C ARG A 141 -16.68 -3.06 -16.15
N PHE A 142 -16.18 -2.09 -15.38
CA PHE A 142 -15.84 -2.30 -13.98
C PHE A 142 -17.05 -2.26 -13.03
N GLY A 143 -18.20 -1.77 -13.50
CA GLY A 143 -19.37 -1.51 -12.66
C GLY A 143 -19.12 -0.38 -11.65
N LEU A 144 -18.36 0.64 -12.04
CA LEU A 144 -17.98 1.75 -11.16
C LEU A 144 -18.60 3.06 -11.64
N THR A 145 -19.10 3.85 -10.69
CA THR A 145 -19.41 5.27 -10.88
C THR A 145 -18.14 6.12 -10.65
N PRO A 146 -18.16 7.41 -11.02
CA PRO A 146 -17.08 8.33 -10.65
C PRO A 146 -16.86 8.43 -9.14
N VAL A 147 -17.92 8.30 -8.33
CA VAL A 147 -17.83 8.30 -6.87
C VAL A 147 -17.14 7.03 -6.39
N ASP A 148 -17.54 5.85 -6.88
CA ASP A 148 -16.84 4.60 -6.54
C ASP A 148 -15.35 4.70 -6.91
N CYS A 149 -14.99 5.38 -8.01
CA CYS A 149 -13.59 5.58 -8.37
C CYS A 149 -12.80 6.41 -7.35
N LEU A 150 -13.43 7.39 -6.70
CA LEU A 150 -12.81 8.15 -5.62
C LEU A 150 -12.63 7.28 -4.38
N ASP A 151 -13.66 6.50 -4.02
CA ASP A 151 -13.62 5.64 -2.83
C ASP A 151 -12.61 4.51 -2.99
N TYR A 152 -12.53 3.87 -4.16
CA TYR A 152 -11.49 2.88 -4.47
C TYR A 152 -10.09 3.47 -4.39
N ARG A 153 -9.90 4.71 -4.84
CA ARG A 153 -8.61 5.40 -4.73
C ARG A 153 -8.24 5.61 -3.26
N MET A 154 -9.21 6.01 -2.43
CA MET A 154 -8.99 6.22 -1.00
C MET A 154 -8.69 4.90 -0.29
N ALA A 155 -9.51 3.87 -0.50
CA ALA A 155 -9.29 2.54 0.06
C ALA A 155 -7.91 1.98 -0.32
N ALA A 156 -7.50 2.13 -1.59
CA ALA A 156 -6.18 1.69 -2.04
C ALA A 156 -5.02 2.48 -1.41
N LYS A 157 -5.22 3.76 -1.06
CA LYS A 157 -4.21 4.55 -0.34
C LYS A 157 -4.14 4.16 1.14
N LEU A 158 -5.28 3.93 1.79
CA LEU A 158 -5.30 3.45 3.17
C LEU A 158 -4.64 2.07 3.30
N VAL A 159 -4.89 1.16 2.36
CA VAL A 159 -4.18 -0.14 2.32
C VAL A 159 -2.67 0.04 2.03
N GLU A 160 -2.27 1.09 1.31
CA GLU A 160 -0.85 1.40 1.11
C GLU A 160 -0.20 1.87 2.42
N PHE A 161 -0.84 2.77 3.17
CA PHE A 161 -0.37 3.18 4.49
C PHE A 161 -0.24 2.01 5.46
N ILE A 162 -1.13 1.00 5.38
CA ILE A 162 -0.95 -0.24 6.16
C ILE A 162 0.36 -0.96 5.80
N GLY A 163 0.74 -0.97 4.51
CA GLY A 163 2.03 -1.47 4.04
C GLY A 163 3.21 -0.69 4.62
N ASP A 164 3.16 0.64 4.55
CA ASP A 164 4.18 1.54 5.13
C ASP A 164 4.36 1.26 6.63
N HIS A 165 3.26 1.14 7.37
CA HIS A 165 3.30 0.80 8.80
C HIS A 165 3.84 -0.61 9.06
N ALA A 166 3.54 -1.59 8.19
CA ALA A 166 4.17 -2.91 8.29
C ALA A 166 5.70 -2.84 8.09
N VAL A 167 6.18 -1.98 7.20
CA VAL A 167 7.62 -1.72 7.01
C VAL A 167 8.23 -1.05 8.25
N ASP A 168 7.55 -0.07 8.85
CA ASP A 168 8.00 0.54 10.10
C ASP A 168 8.12 -0.50 11.22
N MET A 169 7.13 -1.39 11.35
CA MET A 169 7.15 -2.52 12.29
C MET A 169 8.33 -3.47 12.03
N ALA A 170 8.60 -3.78 10.77
CA ALA A 170 9.72 -4.65 10.39
C ALA A 170 11.08 -3.99 10.72
N ARG A 171 11.20 -2.68 10.50
CA ARG A 171 12.41 -1.93 10.89
C ARG A 171 12.65 -1.95 12.39
N LEU A 172 11.58 -1.90 13.20
CA LEU A 172 11.74 -2.10 14.65
C LEU A 172 12.41 -3.44 14.96
N ALA A 173 12.02 -4.53 14.29
CA ALA A 173 12.62 -5.85 14.50
C ALA A 173 14.11 -5.88 14.14
N LEU A 174 14.55 -5.10 13.15
CA LEU A 174 15.95 -4.96 12.76
C LEU A 174 16.78 -4.15 13.78
N GLU A 175 16.13 -3.23 14.50
CA GLU A 175 16.77 -2.36 15.48
C GLU A 175 16.82 -2.97 16.89
N VAL A 176 16.02 -4.01 17.17
CA VAL A 176 16.02 -4.69 18.47
C VAL A 176 17.41 -5.28 18.75
N PRO A 177 18.09 -4.86 19.85
CA PRO A 177 19.40 -5.40 20.19
C PRO A 177 19.35 -6.90 20.45
N SER A 178 20.39 -7.61 20.04
CA SER A 178 20.54 -9.04 20.32
C SER A 178 20.45 -9.30 21.83
N GLY A 179 19.52 -10.17 22.25
CA GLY A 179 19.32 -10.55 23.65
C GLY A 179 18.22 -9.77 24.40
N LEU A 180 17.45 -8.91 23.72
CA LEU A 180 16.21 -8.36 24.27
C LEU A 180 15.13 -9.46 24.29
N ASP A 181 14.63 -9.83 25.47
CA ASP A 181 13.63 -10.90 25.59
C ASP A 181 12.21 -10.33 25.52
N LEU A 182 11.57 -10.45 24.34
CA LEU A 182 10.17 -10.09 24.12
C LEU A 182 9.19 -11.17 24.61
N SER A 183 9.66 -12.24 25.25
CA SER A 183 8.80 -13.31 25.78
C SER A 183 7.63 -12.81 26.64
N PRO A 184 7.75 -11.77 27.49
CA PRO A 184 6.63 -11.30 28.29
C PRO A 184 5.50 -10.65 27.47
N LEU A 185 5.82 -10.14 26.28
CA LEU A 185 4.85 -9.47 25.40
C LEU A 185 4.32 -10.40 24.31
N ARG A 186 4.88 -11.61 24.17
CA ARG A 186 4.62 -12.51 23.05
C ARG A 186 3.14 -12.86 22.91
N GLU A 187 2.47 -13.17 24.02
CA GLU A 187 1.05 -13.55 23.99
C GLU A 187 0.18 -12.39 23.50
N GLY A 188 0.33 -11.20 24.09
CA GLY A 188 -0.42 -10.01 23.65
C GLY A 188 -0.11 -9.60 22.20
N LEU A 189 1.15 -9.69 21.77
CA LEU A 189 1.52 -9.41 20.38
C LEU A 189 0.94 -10.42 19.39
N GLU A 190 0.85 -11.70 19.76
CA GLU A 190 0.22 -12.73 18.93
C GLU A 190 -1.31 -12.53 18.84
N GLU A 191 -1.96 -12.13 19.94
CA GLU A 191 -3.37 -11.76 19.92
C GLU A 191 -3.61 -10.53 19.06
N ALA A 192 -2.81 -9.48 19.22
CA ALA A 192 -2.87 -8.27 18.39
C ALA A 192 -2.67 -8.62 16.90
N ARG A 193 -1.72 -9.51 16.58
CA ARG A 193 -1.49 -10.01 15.21
C ARG A 193 -2.73 -10.65 14.61
N ARG A 194 -3.44 -11.48 15.38
CA ARG A 194 -4.69 -12.15 14.95
C ARG A 194 -5.81 -11.12 14.73
N TYR A 195 -6.02 -10.24 15.69
CA TYR A 195 -7.07 -9.22 15.63
C TYR A 195 -6.85 -8.22 14.49
N LEU A 196 -5.60 -7.78 14.28
CA LEU A 196 -5.27 -6.86 13.20
C LEU A 196 -5.55 -7.45 11.82
N ARG A 197 -5.21 -8.73 11.63
CA ARG A 197 -5.52 -9.48 10.40
C ARG A 197 -7.03 -9.53 10.16
N GLU A 198 -7.81 -9.90 11.17
CA GLU A 198 -9.26 -9.99 11.07
C GLU A 198 -9.91 -8.63 10.82
N MET A 199 -9.39 -7.58 11.45
CA MET A 199 -9.86 -6.21 11.29
C MET A 199 -9.66 -5.70 9.88
N GLN A 200 -8.46 -5.88 9.31
CA GLN A 200 -8.19 -5.47 7.94
C GLN A 200 -9.00 -6.29 6.92
N GLU A 201 -9.08 -7.62 7.11
CA GLU A 201 -9.89 -8.52 6.27
C GLU A 201 -11.37 -8.10 6.28
N SER A 202 -11.91 -7.79 7.47
CA SER A 202 -13.29 -7.34 7.64
C SER A 202 -13.53 -5.96 7.03
N ALA A 203 -12.61 -5.01 7.21
CA ALA A 203 -12.74 -3.64 6.67
C ALA A 203 -12.74 -3.62 5.15
N VAL A 204 -11.76 -4.27 4.51
CA VAL A 204 -11.71 -4.34 3.04
C VAL A 204 -12.88 -5.15 2.50
N MET A 205 -13.30 -6.22 3.17
CA MET A 205 -14.48 -6.97 2.74
C MET A 205 -15.76 -6.15 2.88
N ALA A 206 -15.92 -5.34 3.93
CA ALA A 206 -17.03 -4.42 4.11
C ALA A 206 -17.13 -3.46 2.91
N PHE A 207 -16.00 -2.85 2.55
CA PHE A 207 -15.86 -1.96 1.39
C PHE A 207 -16.23 -2.67 0.08
N LEU A 208 -15.57 -3.79 -0.22
CA LEU A 208 -15.77 -4.51 -1.47
C LEU A 208 -17.19 -5.05 -1.61
N SER A 209 -17.83 -5.50 -0.52
CA SER A 209 -19.16 -6.12 -0.58
C SER A 209 -20.31 -5.18 -0.19
N LYS A 210 -20.02 -3.91 0.11
CA LYS A 210 -20.99 -2.91 0.59
C LYS A 210 -21.84 -3.44 1.77
N LYS A 211 -21.19 -4.15 2.71
CA LYS A 211 -21.85 -4.81 3.86
C LYS A 211 -21.71 -3.98 5.14
N GLY A 212 -22.78 -3.32 5.55
CA GLY A 212 -22.82 -2.53 6.79
C GLY A 212 -22.58 -3.32 8.08
N GLU A 213 -22.97 -4.60 8.13
CA GLU A 213 -22.71 -5.47 9.30
C GLU A 213 -21.21 -5.60 9.61
N LEU A 214 -20.37 -5.66 8.58
CA LEU A 214 -18.91 -5.72 8.75
C LEU A 214 -18.33 -4.39 9.23
N VAL A 215 -18.98 -3.25 8.92
CA VAL A 215 -18.59 -1.93 9.43
C VAL A 215 -18.76 -1.88 10.94
N VAL A 216 -19.91 -2.33 11.44
CA VAL A 216 -20.19 -2.40 12.89
C VAL A 216 -19.15 -3.29 13.59
N LYS A 217 -18.90 -4.48 13.03
CA LYS A 217 -17.87 -5.40 13.55
C LYS A 217 -16.49 -4.74 13.67
N VAL A 218 -16.03 -4.03 12.62
CA VAL A 218 -14.73 -3.36 12.63
C VAL A 218 -14.69 -2.22 13.63
N LYS A 219 -15.71 -1.35 13.62
CA LYS A 219 -15.69 -0.09 14.38
C LYS A 219 -16.02 -0.24 15.86
N GLU A 220 -16.76 -1.27 16.23
CA GLU A 220 -17.22 -1.51 17.60
C GLU A 220 -16.49 -2.71 18.21
N GLU A 221 -16.74 -3.92 17.71
CA GLU A 221 -16.24 -5.17 18.31
C GLU A 221 -14.70 -5.26 18.24
N LEU A 222 -14.15 -5.32 17.03
CA LEU A 222 -12.70 -5.54 16.83
C LEU A 222 -11.86 -4.38 17.35
N ARG A 223 -12.38 -3.15 17.26
CA ARG A 223 -11.71 -1.96 17.80
C ARG A 223 -11.61 -2.02 19.32
N ALA A 224 -12.68 -2.40 20.02
CA ALA A 224 -12.66 -2.49 21.47
C ALA A 224 -11.68 -3.58 21.94
N ASP A 225 -11.73 -4.75 21.30
CA ASP A 225 -10.88 -5.89 21.64
C ASP A 225 -9.39 -5.57 21.44
N ILE A 226 -9.03 -5.01 20.28
CA ILE A 226 -7.62 -4.68 20.01
C ILE A 226 -7.11 -3.59 20.93
N SER A 227 -7.92 -2.57 21.26
CA SER A 227 -7.53 -1.53 22.22
C SER A 227 -7.22 -2.11 23.60
N ALA A 228 -8.04 -3.04 24.10
CA ALA A 228 -7.79 -3.70 25.38
C ALA A 228 -6.47 -4.49 25.38
N ILE A 229 -6.19 -5.22 24.29
CA ILE A 229 -4.93 -5.95 24.11
C ILE A 229 -3.74 -5.00 24.14
N LEU A 230 -3.82 -3.87 23.41
CA LEU A 230 -2.73 -2.89 23.35
C LEU A 230 -2.48 -2.23 24.71
N GLU A 231 -3.52 -1.93 25.49
CA GLU A 231 -3.39 -1.42 26.85
C GLU A 231 -2.65 -2.41 27.76
N ASP A 232 -2.94 -3.71 27.64
CA ASP A 232 -2.29 -4.73 28.45
C ASP A 232 -0.83 -4.95 28.04
N ILE A 233 -0.51 -4.88 26.74
CA ILE A 233 0.88 -4.87 26.25
C ILE A 233 1.65 -3.69 26.86
N LEU A 234 1.06 -2.48 26.89
CA LEU A 234 1.71 -1.29 27.45
C LEU A 234 1.92 -1.42 28.96
N LYS A 235 0.94 -1.96 29.70
CA LYS A 235 1.08 -2.23 31.14
C LYS A 235 2.22 -3.21 31.41
N GLU A 236 2.34 -4.28 30.63
CA GLU A 236 3.43 -5.24 30.80
C GLU A 236 4.79 -4.65 30.41
N ALA A 237 4.85 -3.93 29.30
CA ALA A 237 6.07 -3.26 28.84
C ALA A 237 6.60 -2.19 29.81
N SER A 238 5.71 -1.57 30.61
CA SER A 238 6.11 -0.59 31.65
C SER A 238 6.93 -1.22 32.78
N LYS A 239 6.80 -2.54 32.99
CA LYS A 239 7.58 -3.31 33.97
C LYS A 239 8.98 -3.65 33.43
N LEU A 240 9.21 -3.42 32.14
CA LEU A 240 10.38 -3.87 31.39
C LEU A 240 11.13 -2.65 30.84
N ASP A 241 11.94 -1.99 31.68
CA ASP A 241 12.63 -0.71 31.43
C ASP A 241 13.32 -0.60 30.06
N ARG A 242 13.96 -1.67 29.57
CA ARG A 242 14.67 -1.68 28.28
C ARG A 242 13.77 -1.96 27.07
N LEU A 243 12.55 -2.45 27.29
CA LEU A 243 11.59 -2.86 26.25
C LEU A 243 10.50 -1.82 26.01
N SER A 244 10.33 -0.85 26.90
CA SER A 244 9.21 0.09 26.85
C SER A 244 9.20 0.93 25.57
N ARG A 245 10.36 1.28 25.00
CA ARG A 245 10.43 2.03 23.73
C ARG A 245 9.98 1.20 22.54
N THR A 246 10.52 -0.01 22.38
CA THR A 246 10.15 -0.90 21.28
C THR A 246 8.68 -1.29 21.36
N ALA A 247 8.18 -1.59 22.55
CA ALA A 247 6.78 -1.91 22.76
C ALA A 247 5.86 -0.72 22.42
N LEU A 248 6.22 0.49 22.85
CA LEU A 248 5.47 1.70 22.52
C LEU A 248 5.43 1.94 21.01
N SER A 249 6.57 1.80 20.33
CA SER A 249 6.63 1.92 18.87
C SER A 249 5.78 0.86 18.16
N ALA A 250 5.85 -0.40 18.60
CA ALA A 250 5.03 -1.47 18.03
C ALA A 250 3.53 -1.21 18.22
N VAL A 251 3.12 -0.81 19.44
CA VAL A 251 1.73 -0.44 19.74
C VAL A 251 1.27 0.73 18.85
N HIS A 252 2.08 1.79 18.74
CA HIS A 252 1.76 2.93 17.87
C HIS A 252 1.54 2.49 16.41
N THR A 253 2.43 1.66 15.87
CA THR A 253 2.29 1.16 14.50
C THR A 253 1.04 0.30 14.32
N ILE A 254 0.66 -0.52 15.31
CA ILE A 254 -0.62 -1.26 15.30
C ILE A 254 -1.81 -0.28 15.29
N GLU A 255 -1.78 0.76 16.11
CA GLU A 255 -2.84 1.77 16.17
C GLU A 255 -3.03 2.51 14.84
N GLU A 256 -1.95 2.83 14.12
CA GLU A 256 -2.06 3.46 12.79
C GLU A 256 -2.69 2.52 11.75
N ILE A 257 -2.38 1.21 11.79
CA ILE A 257 -3.04 0.21 10.94
C ILE A 257 -4.53 0.09 11.32
N VAL A 258 -4.86 0.08 12.62
CA VAL A 258 -6.25 0.08 13.12
C VAL A 258 -7.03 1.29 12.60
N LYS A 259 -6.44 2.49 12.64
CA LYS A 259 -7.05 3.71 12.09
C LYS A 259 -7.33 3.56 10.59
N CYS A 260 -6.36 3.07 9.82
CA CYS A 260 -6.57 2.80 8.39
C CYS A 260 -7.73 1.82 8.15
N CYS A 261 -7.87 0.77 8.98
CA CYS A 261 -8.99 -0.18 8.86
C CYS A 261 -10.34 0.48 9.16
N ILE A 262 -10.41 1.35 10.17
CA ILE A 262 -11.61 2.13 10.50
C ILE A 262 -11.97 3.07 9.34
N ASP A 263 -10.98 3.79 8.81
CA ASP A 263 -11.17 4.74 7.71
C ASP A 263 -11.66 4.03 6.43
N ILE A 264 -11.17 2.80 6.16
CA ILE A 264 -11.69 1.97 5.05
C ILE A 264 -13.15 1.59 5.29
N ALA A 265 -13.52 1.22 6.53
CA ALA A 265 -14.89 0.89 6.87
C ALA A 265 -15.84 2.10 6.76
N ASP A 266 -15.33 3.31 7.02
CA ASP A 266 -16.08 4.58 6.87
C ASP A 266 -16.40 4.94 5.42
N LEU A 267 -15.70 4.36 4.44
CA LEU A 267 -16.05 4.50 3.01
C LEU A 267 -17.32 3.71 2.63
N VAL A 268 -17.83 2.83 3.50
CA VAL A 268 -19.05 2.06 3.22
C VAL A 268 -20.28 2.93 3.47
N ILE A 269 -20.96 3.30 2.38
CA ILE A 269 -22.23 4.04 2.47
C ILE A 269 -23.33 3.12 3.03
N PRO A 270 -24.09 3.53 4.07
CA PRO A 270 -25.21 2.75 4.57
C PRO A 270 -26.32 2.58 3.54
N VAL A 271 -26.93 1.39 3.56
CA VAL A 271 -28.09 1.07 2.71
C VAL A 271 -29.22 2.07 3.00
N GLY A 272 -29.76 2.70 1.95
CA GLY A 272 -30.86 3.68 2.04
C GLY A 272 -30.42 5.15 2.07
N ILE A 273 -29.12 5.44 2.00
CA ILE A 273 -28.55 6.80 1.90
C ILE A 273 -27.99 7.08 0.49
N GLU A 274 -28.12 6.14 -0.44
CA GLU A 274 -27.63 6.30 -1.82
C GLU A 274 -28.27 7.54 -2.49
N VAL A 275 -27.42 8.46 -2.96
CA VAL A 275 -27.87 9.63 -3.71
C VAL A 275 -28.36 9.16 -5.07
N GLY A 276 -29.63 9.45 -5.37
CA GLY A 276 -30.28 9.14 -6.65
C GLY A 276 -29.63 9.80 -7.85
#